data_AF-A0A383D7E0-F1
#
_entry.id   AF-A0A383D7E0-F1
#
_cell.length_a   1.000
_cell.length_b   1.000
_cell.length_c   1.000
_cell.angle_alpha   90.00
_cell.angle_beta   90.00
_cell.angle_gamma   90.00
#
_symmetry.space_group_name_H-M   'P 1'
#
loop_
_entity.id
_entity.type
_entity.pdbx_description
1 polymer ?
#
loop_
_entity_poly.entity_id
_entity_poly.type
_entity_poly.pdbx_seq_one_letter_code
_entity_poly.pdbx_strand_id
1 'polypeptide(L)'
;VRELEGALNRLVAHSTLVGGLITIETAKELLHDILRLTEKKVTIDQIQQRVAEHFNIKMTDMSSARRAQSVARPRQVAMYLCKQLTQRSLPEIGRKFGNRDHTTVIHAVKKVESLRTIDSSFDEDIELLHRMFGT
;
A
#
# COMPACT_ATOMS: atom_id res chain seq x y z
N VAL A 1 -7.25 6.46 -18.17
CA VAL A 1 -8.05 7.19 -19.17
C VAL A 1 -9.50 6.69 -19.20
N ARG A 2 -9.73 5.38 -19.40
CA ARG A 2 -11.08 4.78 -19.51
C ARG A 2 -12.03 4.98 -18.33
N GLU A 3 -11.52 4.98 -17.09
CA GLU A 3 -12.35 5.17 -15.89
C GLU A 3 -12.90 6.60 -15.76
N LEU A 4 -12.06 7.62 -16.06
CA LEU A 4 -12.45 9.03 -16.04
C LEU A 4 -13.48 9.33 -17.11
N GLU A 5 -13.32 8.73 -18.28
CA GLU A 5 -14.27 8.84 -19.39
C GLU A 5 -15.63 8.20 -19.04
N GLY A 6 -15.62 7.03 -18.39
CA GLY A 6 -16.84 6.39 -17.88
C GLY A 6 -17.51 7.14 -16.71
N ALA A 7 -16.73 7.84 -15.89
CA ALA A 7 -17.25 8.73 -14.85
C ALA A 7 -17.95 9.95 -15.47
N LEU A 8 -17.30 10.58 -16.46
CA LEU A 8 -17.86 11.72 -17.18
C LEU A 8 -19.14 11.35 -17.92
N ASN A 9 -19.16 10.22 -18.63
CA ASN A 9 -20.35 9.76 -19.35
C ASN A 9 -21.54 9.50 -18.42
N ARG A 10 -21.31 8.99 -17.20
CA ARG A 10 -22.36 8.81 -16.19
C ARG A 10 -22.95 10.13 -15.71
N LEU A 11 -22.09 11.12 -15.46
CA LEU A 11 -22.53 12.47 -15.07
C LEU A 11 -23.35 13.13 -16.18
N VAL A 12 -22.87 13.05 -17.43
CA VAL A 12 -23.57 13.59 -18.60
C VAL A 12 -24.93 12.91 -18.81
N ALA A 13 -24.98 11.57 -18.74
CA ALA A 13 -26.23 10.82 -18.88
C ALA A 13 -27.25 11.14 -17.78
N HIS A 14 -26.80 11.35 -16.54
CA HIS A 14 -27.70 11.76 -15.45
C HIS A 14 -28.29 13.16 -15.69
N SER A 15 -27.46 14.10 -16.11
CA SER A 15 -27.89 15.47 -16.44
C SER A 15 -28.93 15.51 -17.57
N THR A 16 -28.77 14.68 -18.60
CA THR A 16 -29.71 14.62 -19.72
C THR A 16 -31.01 13.89 -19.41
N LEU A 17 -31.00 12.86 -18.55
CA LEU A 17 -32.18 12.04 -18.23
C LEU A 17 -33.04 12.62 -17.12
N VAL A 18 -32.43 13.14 -16.05
CA VAL A 18 -33.16 13.64 -14.87
C VAL A 18 -33.50 15.12 -15.02
N GLY A 19 -32.70 15.86 -15.80
CA GLY A 19 -32.85 17.30 -15.99
C GLY A 19 -32.47 18.06 -14.72
N GLY A 20 -31.36 18.80 -14.76
CA GLY A 20 -30.92 19.59 -13.63
C GLY A 20 -29.43 19.89 -13.67
N LEU A 21 -29.01 20.86 -12.85
CA LEU A 21 -27.58 21.15 -12.69
C LEU A 21 -26.93 20.07 -11.82
N ILE A 22 -25.80 19.54 -12.29
CA ILE A 22 -25.00 18.60 -11.50
C ILE A 22 -24.41 19.37 -10.31
N THR A 23 -24.79 18.96 -9.10
CA THR A 23 -24.22 19.46 -7.85
C THR A 23 -23.10 18.53 -7.37
N ILE A 24 -22.24 19.01 -6.47
CA ILE A 24 -21.16 18.20 -5.88
C ILE A 24 -21.74 16.98 -5.16
N GLU A 25 -22.87 17.14 -4.48
CA GLU A 25 -23.59 16.09 -3.76
C GLU A 25 -24.03 14.98 -4.72
N THR A 26 -24.72 15.33 -5.81
CA THR A 26 -25.15 14.36 -6.83
C THR A 26 -23.96 13.69 -7.53
N ALA A 27 -22.87 14.43 -7.78
CA ALA A 27 -21.67 13.85 -8.38
C ALA A 27 -21.02 12.82 -7.44
N LYS A 28 -20.97 13.08 -6.13
CA LYS A 28 -20.43 12.13 -5.16
C LYS A 28 -21.26 10.85 -5.07
N GLU A 29 -22.58 10.95 -5.10
CA GLU A 29 -23.48 9.78 -5.11
C GLU A 29 -23.30 8.95 -6.38
N LEU A 30 -23.33 9.57 -7.57
CA LEU A 30 -23.24 8.87 -8.84
C LEU A 30 -21.88 8.21 -9.10
N LEU A 31 -20.83 8.78 -8.52
CA LEU A 31 -19.47 8.29 -8.66
C LEU A 31 -19.01 7.44 -7.47
N HIS A 32 -19.86 7.20 -6.47
CA HIS A 32 -19.50 6.54 -5.21
C HIS A 32 -18.75 5.22 -5.41
N ASP A 33 -19.23 4.36 -6.30
CA ASP A 33 -18.57 3.06 -6.56
C ASP A 33 -17.23 3.21 -7.26
N ILE A 34 -17.08 4.20 -8.15
CA ILE A 34 -15.82 4.52 -8.82
C ILE A 34 -14.81 5.05 -7.79
N LEU A 35 -15.27 5.95 -6.92
CA LEU A 35 -14.46 6.51 -5.85
C LEU A 35 -14.02 5.42 -4.86
N ARG A 36 -14.92 4.50 -4.49
CA ARG A 36 -14.59 3.32 -3.66
C ARG A 36 -13.58 2.37 -4.30
N LEU A 37 -13.68 2.13 -5.61
CA LEU A 37 -12.70 1.32 -6.35
C LEU A 37 -11.33 2.00 -6.37
N THR A 38 -11.30 3.33 -6.38
CA THR A 38 -10.07 4.13 -6.30
C THR A 38 -9.48 4.16 -4.88
N GLU A 39 -10.31 3.96 -3.84
CA GLU A 39 -9.93 3.99 -2.42
C GLU A 39 -9.28 2.70 -1.89
N LYS A 40 -9.38 1.56 -2.59
CA LYS A 40 -8.70 0.31 -2.19
C LYS A 40 -7.18 0.30 -2.46
N LYS A 41 -6.51 1.45 -2.38
CA LYS A 41 -5.04 1.49 -2.45
C LYS A 41 -4.45 1.12 -1.10
N VAL A 42 -3.73 0.01 -1.05
CA VAL A 42 -2.96 -0.42 0.12
C VAL A 42 -2.06 0.72 0.57
N THR A 43 -2.13 1.06 1.86
CA THR A 43 -1.34 2.14 2.46
C THR A 43 -0.09 1.60 3.17
N ILE A 44 0.94 2.44 3.33
CA ILE A 44 2.14 2.07 4.11
C ILE A 44 1.77 1.67 5.54
N ASP A 45 0.83 2.39 6.16
CA ASP A 45 0.44 2.16 7.55
C ASP A 45 -0.28 0.79 7.70
N GLN A 46 -1.12 0.41 6.73
CA GLN A 46 -1.72 -0.94 6.68
C GLN A 46 -0.66 -2.04 6.51
N ILE A 47 0.34 -1.82 5.67
CA ILE A 47 1.44 -2.79 5.47
C ILE A 47 2.24 -2.95 6.76
N GLN A 48 2.62 -1.85 7.40
CA GLN A 48 3.33 -1.88 8.67
C GLN A 48 2.54 -2.65 9.75
N GLN A 49 1.23 -2.39 9.87
CA GLN A 49 0.38 -3.06 10.84
C GLN A 49 0.34 -4.58 10.63
N ARG A 50 0.02 -5.03 9.41
CA ARG A 50 -0.11 -6.45 9.09
C ARG A 50 1.22 -7.21 9.21
N VAL A 51 2.33 -6.58 8.81
CA VAL A 51 3.66 -7.18 8.97
C VAL A 51 4.04 -7.25 10.45
N ALA A 52 3.71 -6.23 11.25
CA ALA A 52 3.95 -6.26 12.70
C ALA A 52 3.19 -7.41 13.38
N GLU A 53 1.91 -7.59 13.02
CA GLU A 53 1.08 -8.69 13.49
C GLU A 53 1.65 -10.06 13.11
N HIS A 54 2.01 -10.25 11.83
CA HIS A 54 2.52 -11.53 11.32
C HIS A 54 3.83 -11.95 12.02
N PHE A 55 4.75 -11.02 12.24
CA PHE A 55 6.02 -11.30 12.91
C PHE A 55 5.96 -11.13 14.44
N ASN A 56 4.79 -10.87 15.00
CA ASN A 56 4.56 -10.64 16.44
C ASN A 56 5.51 -9.59 17.05
N ILE A 57 5.63 -8.44 16.40
CA ILE A 57 6.37 -7.28 16.90
C ILE A 57 5.43 -6.09 17.15
N LYS A 58 5.86 -5.12 17.95
CA LYS A 58 5.04 -3.92 18.19
C LYS A 58 5.08 -3.02 16.97
N MET A 59 3.98 -2.32 16.69
CA MET A 59 3.93 -1.33 15.62
C MET A 59 5.02 -0.24 15.78
N THR A 60 5.34 0.15 17.01
CA THR A 60 6.43 1.09 17.32
C THR A 60 7.81 0.61 16.86
N ASP A 61 8.01 -0.72 16.75
CA ASP A 61 9.26 -1.29 16.27
C ASP A 61 9.50 -1.01 14.78
N MET A 62 8.45 -0.72 13.99
CA MET A 62 8.60 -0.34 12.58
C MET A 62 9.40 0.96 12.41
N SER A 63 9.31 1.87 13.37
CA SER A 63 10.04 3.15 13.37
C SER A 63 11.29 3.14 14.27
N SER A 64 11.39 2.21 15.22
CA SER A 64 12.49 2.09 16.19
C SER A 64 13.89 1.99 15.56
N ALA A 65 14.93 2.56 16.18
CA ALA A 65 16.32 2.41 15.75
C ALA A 65 16.92 1.00 16.00
N ARG A 66 16.19 0.12 16.71
CA ARG A 66 16.64 -1.23 17.06
C ARG A 66 16.99 -2.06 15.83
N ARG A 67 18.18 -2.68 15.87
CA ARG A 67 18.78 -3.47 14.78
C ARG A 67 18.75 -4.99 14.99
N ALA A 68 18.20 -5.45 16.12
CA ALA A 68 18.04 -6.88 16.37
C ALA A 68 17.29 -7.54 15.21
N GLN A 69 17.75 -8.71 14.76
CA GLN A 69 17.22 -9.38 13.57
C GLN A 69 15.71 -9.63 13.65
N SER A 70 15.20 -9.96 14.84
CA SER A 70 13.77 -10.16 15.12
C SER A 70 12.90 -8.91 14.86
N VAL A 71 13.51 -7.73 14.77
CA VAL A 71 12.83 -6.46 14.46
C VAL A 71 13.24 -5.92 13.09
N ALA A 72 14.52 -6.06 12.74
CA ALA A 72 15.05 -5.57 11.47
C ALA A 72 14.49 -6.35 10.26
N ARG A 73 14.36 -7.68 10.35
CA ARG A 73 13.79 -8.50 9.26
C ARG A 73 12.34 -8.11 8.96
N PRO A 74 11.40 -8.07 9.92
CA PRO A 74 10.03 -7.64 9.66
C PRO A 74 9.96 -6.23 9.07
N ARG A 75 10.79 -5.30 9.55
CA ARG A 75 10.83 -3.93 9.00
C ARG A 75 11.30 -3.90 7.55
N GLN A 76 12.30 -4.70 7.19
CA GLN A 76 12.77 -4.83 5.82
C GLN A 76 11.69 -5.43 4.91
N VAL A 77 10.97 -6.44 5.41
CA VAL A 77 9.81 -7.03 4.72
C VAL A 77 8.72 -5.99 4.48
N ALA A 78 8.37 -5.19 5.48
CA ALA A 78 7.38 -4.12 5.32
C ALA A 78 7.82 -3.08 4.28
N MET A 79 9.09 -2.68 4.26
CA MET A 79 9.64 -1.76 3.24
C MET A 79 9.58 -2.38 1.83
N TYR A 80 9.93 -3.65 1.69
CA TYR A 80 9.82 -4.41 0.44
C TYR A 80 8.38 -4.43 -0.07
N LEU A 81 7.42 -4.81 0.78
CA LEU A 81 6.00 -4.84 0.42
C LEU A 81 5.47 -3.44 0.07
N CYS A 82 5.89 -2.39 0.77
CA CYS A 82 5.53 -1.01 0.40
C CYS A 82 5.99 -0.67 -1.03
N LYS A 83 7.18 -1.13 -1.43
CA LYS A 83 7.70 -0.90 -2.78
C LYS A 83 6.92 -1.69 -3.85
N GLN A 84 6.41 -2.87 -3.52
CA GLN A 84 5.64 -3.70 -4.45
C GLN A 84 4.18 -3.28 -4.56
N LEU A 85 3.54 -2.94 -3.44
CA LEU A 85 2.09 -2.81 -3.33
C LEU A 85 1.59 -1.35 -3.35
N THR A 86 2.51 -0.36 -3.36
CA THR A 86 2.14 1.05 -3.32
C THR A 86 2.87 1.85 -4.39
N GLN A 87 2.30 3.01 -4.76
CA GLN A 87 2.93 3.96 -5.69
C GLN A 87 3.83 4.99 -4.97
N ARG A 88 4.22 4.72 -3.72
CA ARG A 88 5.00 5.66 -2.91
C ARG A 88 6.47 5.64 -3.32
N SER A 89 7.09 6.82 -3.27
CA SER A 89 8.52 6.97 -3.55
C SER A 89 9.38 6.38 -2.41
N LEU A 90 10.62 5.99 -2.71
CA LEU A 90 11.54 5.47 -1.70
C LEU A 90 11.79 6.46 -0.52
N PRO A 91 11.92 7.78 -0.75
CA PRO A 91 11.99 8.75 0.34
C PRO A 91 10.71 8.80 1.20
N GLU A 92 9.52 8.71 0.60
CA GLU A 92 8.26 8.67 1.34
C GLU A 92 8.15 7.42 2.22
N ILE A 93 8.54 6.26 1.69
CA ILE A 93 8.61 5.02 2.44
C ILE A 93 9.58 5.21 3.62
N GLY A 94 10.82 5.65 3.37
CA GLY A 94 11.82 5.87 4.41
C GLY A 94 11.34 6.77 5.55
N ARG A 95 10.63 7.87 5.23
CA ARG A 95 10.01 8.77 6.22
C ARG A 95 9.05 8.05 7.16
N LYS A 96 8.19 7.18 6.63
CA LYS A 96 7.21 6.39 7.40
C LYS A 96 7.82 5.31 8.29
N PHE A 97 9.05 4.88 8.01
CA PHE A 97 9.81 3.99 8.86
C PHE A 97 10.82 4.80 9.68
N GLY A 98 10.36 5.74 10.53
CA GLY A 98 11.22 6.49 11.43
C GLY A 98 12.28 7.38 10.76
N ASN A 99 11.89 8.14 9.72
CA ASN A 99 12.77 9.10 9.03
C ASN A 99 14.08 8.51 8.49
N ARG A 100 14.01 7.27 7.98
CA ARG A 100 15.15 6.60 7.36
C ARG A 100 15.44 7.16 5.98
N ASP A 101 16.71 7.16 5.61
CA ASP A 101 17.13 7.54 4.28
C ASP A 101 16.62 6.55 3.22
N HIS A 102 16.33 7.05 2.02
CA HIS A 102 15.83 6.25 0.90
C HIS A 102 16.78 5.09 0.52
N THR A 103 18.10 5.24 0.71
CA THR A 103 19.07 4.15 0.53
C THR A 103 18.82 2.98 1.47
N THR A 104 18.33 3.23 2.69
CA THR A 104 17.94 2.17 3.64
C THR A 104 16.81 1.31 3.07
N VAL A 105 15.86 1.93 2.37
CA VAL A 105 14.76 1.22 1.70
C VAL A 105 15.31 0.38 0.54
N ILE A 106 16.25 0.92 -0.24
CA ILE A 106 16.92 0.16 -1.32
C ILE A 106 17.64 -1.07 -0.75
N HIS A 107 18.39 -0.91 0.33
CA HIS A 107 19.07 -2.02 0.99
C HIS A 107 18.09 -3.07 1.53
N ALA A 108 16.98 -2.64 2.12
CA ALA A 108 15.93 -3.54 2.58
C ALA A 108 15.33 -4.37 1.44
N VAL A 109 14.97 -3.73 0.33
CA VAL A 109 14.41 -4.39 -0.87
C VAL A 109 15.38 -5.46 -1.39
N LYS A 110 16.63 -5.07 -1.66
CA LYS A 110 17.66 -6.02 -2.15
C LYS A 110 17.89 -7.18 -1.19
N LYS A 111 17.86 -6.91 0.12
CA LYS A 111 18.07 -7.95 1.14
C LYS A 111 16.91 -8.95 1.15
N VAL A 112 15.67 -8.49 1.07
CA VAL A 112 14.48 -9.36 1.01
C VAL A 112 14.50 -10.17 -0.28
N GLU A 113 14.74 -9.56 -1.43
CA GLU A 113 14.84 -10.26 -2.72
C GLU A 113 15.89 -11.39 -2.67
N SER A 114 17.09 -11.10 -2.14
CA SER A 114 18.12 -12.12 -1.97
C SER A 114 17.74 -13.23 -0.98
N LEU A 115 16.98 -12.93 0.08
CA LEU A 115 16.52 -13.94 1.03
C LEU A 115 15.47 -14.86 0.39
N ARG A 116 14.54 -14.31 -0.40
CA ARG A 116 13.52 -15.07 -1.12
C ARG A 116 14.11 -16.11 -2.08
N THR A 117 15.28 -15.83 -2.68
CA THR A 117 15.94 -16.79 -3.59
C THR A 117 16.65 -17.94 -2.88
N ILE A 118 17.02 -17.78 -1.60
CA ILE A 118 17.85 -18.76 -0.88
C ILE A 118 17.08 -19.53 0.20
N ASP A 119 15.93 -19.02 0.64
CA ASP A 119 15.12 -19.58 1.72
C ASP A 119 13.67 -19.69 1.25
N SER A 120 13.26 -20.90 0.88
CA SER A 120 11.91 -21.17 0.35
C SER A 120 10.82 -20.95 1.39
N SER A 121 11.09 -21.25 2.67
CA SER A 121 10.14 -20.99 3.76
C SER A 121 9.90 -19.49 3.92
N PHE A 122 10.97 -18.69 3.84
CA PHE A 122 10.84 -17.25 3.86
C PHE A 122 10.10 -16.72 2.63
N ASP A 123 10.34 -17.29 1.44
CA ASP A 123 9.62 -16.91 0.23
C ASP A 123 8.10 -17.15 0.36
N GLU A 124 7.70 -18.31 0.88
CA GLU A 124 6.30 -18.65 1.16
C GLU A 124 5.64 -17.67 2.15
N ASP A 125 6.36 -17.26 3.20
CA ASP A 125 5.87 -16.25 4.16
C ASP A 125 5.62 -14.90 3.47
N ILE A 126 6.51 -14.48 2.55
CA ILE A 126 6.34 -13.23 1.80
C ILE A 126 5.17 -13.33 0.82
N GLU A 127 5.00 -14.45 0.13
CA GLU A 127 3.86 -14.69 -0.76
C GLU A 127 2.52 -14.72 -0.01
N LEU A 128 2.49 -15.28 1.20
CA LEU A 128 1.32 -15.21 2.07
C LEU A 128 0.99 -13.75 2.41
N LEU A 129 1.97 -12.99 2.91
CA LEU A 129 1.78 -11.57 3.24
C LEU A 129 1.33 -10.76 2.02
N HIS A 130 1.91 -10.99 0.85
CA HIS A 130 1.54 -10.29 -0.38
C HIS A 130 0.07 -10.55 -0.76
N ARG A 131 -0.40 -11.80 -0.66
CA ARG A 131 -1.81 -12.16 -0.93
C ARG A 131 -2.79 -11.49 0.03
N MET A 132 -2.42 -11.26 1.30
CA MET A 132 -3.30 -10.63 2.29
C MET A 132 -3.67 -9.17 1.98
N PHE A 133 -2.95 -8.51 1.05
CA PHE A 133 -3.25 -7.15 0.60
C PHE A 133 -3.90 -7.10 -0.79
N GLY A 134 -3.96 -8.23 -1.51
CA GLY A 134 -4.44 -8.33 -2.89
C GLY A 134 -5.93 -8.66 -3.05
N THR A 135 -6.75 -8.52 -2.00
CA THR A 135 -8.18 -8.86 -1.96
C THR A 135 -9.07 -7.66 -1.61
#